data_AF-A0A836PK85-F1
#
_entry.id   AF-A0A836PK85-F1
#
_cell.length_a   1.000
_cell.length_b   1.000
_cell.length_c   1.000
_cell.angle_alpha   90.00
_cell.angle_beta   90.00
_cell.angle_gamma   90.00
#
_symmetry.space_group_name_H-M   'P 1'
#
loop_
_entity.id
_entity.type
_entity.pdbx_description
1 polymer ?
#
loop_
_entity_poly.entity_id
_entity_poly.type
_entity_poly.pdbx_seq_one_letter_code
_entity_poly.pdbx_strand_id
1 'polypeptide(L)'
;MSWLGKFLGGTFGFMMGGPLGAILGASLGHQLDMGMGGLESDYNQGFSQGDQHRVQMAFFTATFSVMGHIAKADGTVSPSEIKLARRVMDEMMLSGELRETAIKLFDQGKSPDFPLTEALTQFRKECARRNNLIRMFLDIQVQAAFADGTLDPEEENVLLKICQILKISRLEFQHIKMQAQAQQRFHQQGPPHSGHSQNSLADAYSVLGISENASDTEIKKAYRRLMSQNHPDKLVAKGLPEEMMTVAKKKTQKIAKAYDLIRESRKN
;
A
#
# COMPACT_ATOMS: atom_id res chain seq x y z
N MET A 1 -12.18 9.88 -33.02
CA MET A 1 -12.23 8.48 -32.56
C MET A 1 -10.95 7.80 -33.05
N SER A 2 -9.81 8.03 -32.39
CA SER A 2 -8.56 7.40 -32.83
C SER A 2 -8.52 5.98 -32.27
N TRP A 3 -8.59 5.01 -33.18
CA TRP A 3 -8.54 3.59 -32.85
C TRP A 3 -7.13 3.16 -32.37
N LEU A 4 -6.12 4.02 -32.57
CA LEU A 4 -4.72 3.81 -32.23
C LEU A 4 -4.44 3.84 -30.72
N GLY A 5 -5.04 4.76 -29.96
CA GLY A 5 -4.80 4.89 -28.51
C GLY A 5 -5.28 3.67 -27.70
N LYS A 6 -6.42 3.10 -28.10
CA LYS A 6 -7.01 1.90 -27.46
C LYS A 6 -6.19 0.65 -27.75
N PHE A 7 -5.67 0.52 -28.98
CA PHE A 7 -4.85 -0.61 -29.40
C PHE A 7 -3.47 -0.58 -28.74
N LEU A 8 -2.81 0.59 -28.67
CA LEU A 8 -1.51 0.74 -28.02
C LEU A 8 -1.60 0.58 -26.49
N GLY A 9 -2.64 1.14 -25.87
CA GLY A 9 -2.88 0.96 -24.45
C GLY A 9 -3.13 -0.51 -24.11
N GLY A 10 -4.03 -1.19 -24.83
CA GLY A 10 -4.35 -2.60 -24.60
C GLY A 10 -3.18 -3.55 -24.87
N THR A 11 -2.34 -3.28 -25.87
CA THR A 11 -1.15 -4.10 -26.15
C THR A 11 -0.02 -3.88 -25.13
N PHE A 12 0.23 -2.63 -24.74
CA PHE A 12 1.19 -2.31 -23.67
C PHE A 12 0.74 -2.90 -22.33
N GLY A 13 -0.55 -2.78 -22.04
CA GLY A 13 -1.19 -3.42 -20.92
C GLY A 13 -1.03 -4.93 -20.94
N PHE A 14 -1.30 -5.58 -22.08
CA PHE A 14 -1.14 -7.02 -22.24
C PHE A 14 0.30 -7.48 -21.98
N MET A 15 1.27 -6.76 -22.52
CA MET A 15 2.70 -7.04 -22.32
C MET A 15 3.15 -6.87 -20.87
N MET A 16 2.46 -6.02 -20.09
CA MET A 16 2.84 -5.69 -18.72
C MET A 16 2.09 -6.51 -17.66
N GLY A 17 0.90 -7.05 -17.97
CA GLY A 17 0.06 -7.73 -16.98
C GLY A 17 -0.87 -8.80 -17.54
N GLY A 18 -0.57 -9.34 -18.73
CA GLY A 18 -1.42 -10.32 -19.40
C GLY A 18 -2.83 -9.77 -19.72
N PRO A 19 -3.86 -10.62 -19.80
CA PRO A 19 -5.22 -10.19 -20.16
C PRO A 19 -5.77 -9.02 -19.32
N LEU A 20 -5.34 -8.88 -18.06
CA LEU A 20 -5.78 -7.83 -17.15
C LEU A 20 -5.11 -6.50 -17.41
N GLY A 21 -3.81 -6.53 -17.66
CA GLY A 21 -3.10 -5.36 -18.13
C GLY A 21 -3.71 -4.90 -19.46
N ALA A 22 -4.15 -5.82 -20.33
CA ALA A 22 -4.79 -5.45 -21.60
C ALA A 22 -6.11 -4.68 -21.43
N ILE A 23 -6.95 -5.09 -20.48
CA ILE A 23 -8.21 -4.41 -20.17
C ILE A 23 -7.96 -3.02 -19.58
N LEU A 24 -7.02 -2.90 -18.64
CA LEU A 24 -6.65 -1.62 -18.01
C LEU A 24 -5.92 -0.68 -18.99
N GLY A 25 -5.06 -1.24 -19.82
CA GLY A 25 -4.38 -0.50 -20.86
C GLY A 25 -5.35 0.03 -21.91
N ALA A 26 -6.35 -0.77 -22.29
CA ALA A 26 -7.38 -0.35 -23.24
C ALA A 26 -8.31 0.73 -22.68
N SER A 27 -8.67 0.68 -21.39
CA SER A 27 -9.50 1.73 -20.76
C SER A 27 -8.75 3.05 -20.59
N LEU A 28 -7.44 3.02 -20.30
CA LEU A 28 -6.60 4.22 -20.16
C LEU A 28 -6.14 4.82 -21.50
N GLY A 29 -5.95 3.99 -22.52
CA GLY A 29 -5.74 4.45 -23.90
C GLY A 29 -6.89 5.31 -24.44
N HIS A 30 -8.08 5.21 -23.83
CA HIS A 30 -9.24 6.05 -24.12
C HIS A 30 -9.13 7.47 -23.54
N GLN A 31 -8.40 7.67 -22.44
CA GLN A 31 -8.29 8.97 -21.77
C GLN A 31 -7.11 9.81 -22.29
N LEU A 32 -6.05 9.17 -22.80
CA LEU A 32 -4.95 9.85 -23.51
C LEU A 32 -5.37 10.44 -24.87
N ASP A 33 -6.37 9.83 -25.54
CA ASP A 33 -6.94 10.33 -26.81
C ASP A 33 -7.70 11.67 -26.62
N MET A 34 -8.00 12.08 -25.37
CA MET A 34 -8.58 13.40 -25.04
C MET A 34 -7.52 14.48 -24.74
N GLY A 35 -6.22 14.14 -24.71
CA GLY A 35 -5.12 15.09 -24.43
C GLY A 35 -4.22 15.41 -25.62
N MET A 36 -4.31 14.67 -26.73
CA MET A 36 -3.46 14.86 -27.93
C MET A 36 -4.09 15.84 -28.95
N GLY A 37 -4.54 16.99 -28.48
CA GLY A 37 -4.99 18.11 -29.31
C GLY A 37 -3.93 19.18 -29.57
N GLY A 38 -2.67 18.97 -29.17
CA GLY A 38 -1.62 19.95 -29.40
C GLY A 38 -0.20 19.47 -29.07
N LEU A 39 0.70 19.85 -29.98
CA LEU A 39 2.13 20.10 -29.80
C LEU A 39 3.12 19.00 -30.23
N GLU A 40 3.51 19.14 -31.50
CA GLU A 40 4.91 19.08 -31.95
C GLU A 40 5.86 19.89 -31.03
N SER A 41 7.09 19.39 -30.92
CA SER A 41 8.30 20.07 -30.42
C SER A 41 8.44 20.25 -28.90
N ASP A 42 9.14 19.32 -28.23
CA ASP A 42 10.39 19.63 -27.51
C ASP A 42 11.11 18.36 -27.04
N TYR A 43 12.31 18.11 -27.56
CA TYR A 43 13.06 16.86 -27.40
C TYR A 43 14.11 16.99 -26.28
N ASN A 44 13.75 17.45 -25.06
CA ASN A 44 14.67 17.36 -23.91
C ASN A 44 14.09 17.46 -22.47
N GLN A 45 12.78 17.35 -22.25
CA GLN A 45 12.19 17.26 -20.91
C GLN A 45 11.05 16.23 -20.90
N GLY A 46 11.32 14.95 -20.59
CA GLY A 46 10.24 13.95 -20.68
C GLY A 46 10.42 12.58 -20.04
N PHE A 47 11.54 12.26 -19.38
CA PHE A 47 11.71 10.95 -18.74
C PHE A 47 10.97 10.81 -17.38
N SER A 48 10.35 11.86 -16.83
CA SER A 48 9.85 11.87 -15.44
C SER A 48 8.38 11.47 -15.25
N GLN A 49 7.46 11.98 -16.08
CA GLN A 49 6.02 11.77 -15.86
C GLN A 49 5.56 10.36 -16.28
N GLY A 50 6.06 9.82 -17.39
CA GLY A 50 5.71 8.46 -17.84
C GLY A 50 6.12 7.38 -16.84
N ASP A 51 7.30 7.53 -16.23
CA ASP A 51 7.80 6.62 -15.20
C ASP A 51 7.01 6.73 -13.89
N GLN A 52 6.46 7.90 -13.57
CA GLN A 52 5.62 8.08 -12.38
C GLN A 52 4.27 7.40 -12.56
N HIS A 53 3.60 7.62 -13.70
CA HIS A 53 2.30 6.99 -14.00
C HIS A 53 2.36 5.46 -14.05
N ARG A 54 3.41 4.89 -14.66
CA ARG A 54 3.60 3.43 -14.67
C ARG A 54 3.70 2.84 -13.26
N VAL A 55 4.42 3.51 -12.37
CA VAL A 55 4.58 3.05 -10.98
C VAL A 55 3.30 3.21 -10.18
N GLN A 56 2.54 4.29 -10.39
CA GLN A 56 1.22 4.46 -9.79
C GLN A 56 0.28 3.32 -10.19
N MET A 57 0.24 3.00 -11.48
CA MET A 57 -0.60 1.91 -12.01
C MET A 57 -0.17 0.54 -11.49
N ALA A 58 1.14 0.27 -11.47
CA ALA A 58 1.67 -0.97 -10.91
C ALA A 58 1.33 -1.10 -9.41
N PHE A 59 1.45 -0.01 -8.65
CA PHE A 59 1.10 0.02 -7.24
C PHE A 59 -0.39 -0.23 -7.01
N PHE A 60 -1.27 0.46 -7.74
CA PHE A 60 -2.72 0.31 -7.63
C PHE A 60 -3.15 -1.12 -7.99
N THR A 61 -2.68 -1.63 -9.13
CA THR A 61 -2.99 -2.97 -9.63
C THR A 61 -2.54 -4.04 -8.65
N ALA A 62 -1.28 -3.98 -8.21
CA ALA A 62 -0.73 -4.93 -7.26
C ALA A 62 -1.47 -4.86 -5.92
N THR A 63 -1.80 -3.66 -5.42
CA THR A 63 -2.44 -3.49 -4.12
C THR A 63 -3.74 -4.26 -4.01
N PHE A 64 -4.65 -4.11 -4.99
CA PHE A 64 -5.96 -4.76 -4.91
C PHE A 64 -5.94 -6.22 -5.35
N SER A 65 -5.18 -6.57 -6.40
CA SER A 65 -5.08 -7.96 -6.85
C SER A 65 -4.38 -8.86 -5.84
N VAL A 66 -3.28 -8.41 -5.23
CA VAL A 66 -2.60 -9.19 -4.18
C VAL A 66 -3.44 -9.26 -2.90
N MET A 67 -4.17 -8.21 -2.56
CA MET A 67 -5.08 -8.22 -1.40
C MET A 67 -6.18 -9.27 -1.56
N GLY A 68 -6.77 -9.38 -2.76
CA GLY A 68 -7.75 -10.43 -3.07
C GLY A 68 -7.15 -11.84 -3.00
N HIS A 69 -5.89 -12.00 -3.39
CA HIS A 69 -5.19 -13.28 -3.31
C HIS A 69 -4.88 -13.69 -1.86
N ILE A 70 -4.43 -12.75 -1.02
CA ILE A 70 -4.21 -13.00 0.42
C ILE A 70 -5.52 -13.40 1.09
N ALA A 71 -6.59 -12.63 0.85
CA ALA A 71 -7.91 -12.91 1.43
C ALA A 71 -8.52 -14.25 0.99
N LYS A 72 -7.95 -14.91 -0.03
CA LYS A 72 -8.40 -16.22 -0.50
C LYS A 72 -7.50 -17.37 -0.04
N ALA A 73 -6.43 -17.08 0.71
CA ALA A 73 -5.39 -18.05 1.06
C ALA A 73 -5.93 -19.29 1.78
N ASP A 74 -6.90 -19.10 2.68
CA ASP A 74 -7.55 -20.16 3.46
C ASP A 74 -8.67 -20.90 2.69
N GLY A 75 -8.97 -20.48 1.45
CA GLY A 75 -10.02 -21.03 0.61
C GLY A 75 -11.38 -20.33 0.71
N THR A 76 -11.60 -19.38 1.61
CA THR A 76 -12.87 -18.63 1.72
C THR A 76 -12.68 -17.18 2.12
N VAL A 77 -13.20 -16.25 1.31
CA VAL A 77 -13.10 -14.83 1.66
C VAL A 77 -14.14 -14.45 2.72
N SER A 78 -13.69 -13.98 3.88
CA SER A 78 -14.58 -13.62 4.97
C SER A 78 -15.24 -12.23 4.76
N PRO A 79 -16.42 -11.98 5.36
CA PRO A 79 -17.03 -10.65 5.34
C PRO A 79 -16.13 -9.55 5.93
N SER A 80 -15.29 -9.89 6.91
CA SER A 80 -14.28 -9.01 7.52
C SER A 80 -13.23 -8.55 6.52
N GLU A 81 -12.70 -9.45 5.70
CA GLU A 81 -11.74 -9.10 4.63
C GLU A 81 -12.37 -8.21 3.57
N ILE A 82 -13.61 -8.50 3.15
CA ILE A 82 -14.33 -7.65 2.19
C ILE A 82 -14.54 -6.25 2.77
N LYS A 83 -14.94 -6.16 4.06
CA LYS A 83 -15.11 -4.88 4.75
C LYS A 83 -13.81 -4.10 4.81
N LEU A 84 -12.68 -4.77 4.95
CA LEU A 84 -11.37 -4.12 5.00
C LEU A 84 -10.87 -3.68 3.64
N ALA A 85 -11.05 -4.50 2.60
CA ALA A 85 -10.78 -4.09 1.22
C ALA A 85 -11.59 -2.83 0.87
N ARG A 86 -12.88 -2.80 1.23
CA ARG A 86 -13.73 -1.59 1.08
C ARG A 86 -13.22 -0.43 1.91
N ARG A 87 -12.82 -0.66 3.16
CA ARG A 87 -12.22 0.40 4.00
C ARG A 87 -11.00 0.99 3.31
N VAL A 88 -10.08 0.17 2.79
CA VAL A 88 -8.90 0.65 2.05
C VAL A 88 -9.32 1.50 0.85
N MET A 89 -10.32 1.06 0.07
CA MET A 89 -10.88 1.87 -1.03
C MET A 89 -11.47 3.21 -0.53
N ASP A 90 -12.16 3.20 0.61
CA ASP A 90 -12.73 4.40 1.22
C ASP A 90 -11.65 5.34 1.77
N GLU A 91 -10.60 4.78 2.38
CA GLU A 91 -9.46 5.57 2.86
C GLU A 91 -8.79 6.26 1.69
N MET A 92 -8.65 5.57 0.57
CA MET A 92 -8.13 6.10 -0.70
C MET A 92 -9.13 6.99 -1.44
N MET A 93 -10.31 7.24 -0.88
CA MET A 93 -11.37 8.06 -1.49
C MET A 93 -11.73 7.59 -2.92
N LEU A 94 -11.62 6.29 -3.20
CA LEU A 94 -11.93 5.74 -4.51
C LEU A 94 -13.44 5.81 -4.76
N SER A 95 -13.80 6.43 -5.88
CA SER A 95 -15.18 6.60 -6.33
C SER A 95 -15.30 6.28 -7.83
N GLY A 96 -16.53 6.11 -8.30
CA GLY A 96 -16.83 5.82 -9.71
C GLY A 96 -16.03 4.64 -10.28
N GLU A 97 -15.48 4.84 -11.48
CA GLU A 97 -14.74 3.82 -12.24
C GLU A 97 -13.51 3.29 -11.51
N LEU A 98 -12.81 4.12 -10.73
CA LEU A 98 -11.63 3.69 -9.96
C LEU A 98 -12.01 2.68 -8.86
N ARG A 99 -13.15 2.90 -8.20
CA ARG A 99 -13.66 1.96 -7.19
C ARG A 99 -14.08 0.64 -7.83
N GLU A 100 -14.79 0.70 -8.96
CA GLU A 100 -15.17 -0.52 -9.69
C GLU A 100 -13.95 -1.30 -10.17
N THR A 101 -12.91 -0.59 -10.62
CA THR A 101 -11.64 -1.20 -11.04
C THR A 101 -10.94 -1.87 -9.87
N ALA A 102 -10.88 -1.22 -8.70
CA ALA A 102 -10.33 -1.82 -7.49
C ALA A 102 -11.08 -3.10 -7.06
N ILE A 103 -12.42 -3.11 -7.18
CA ILE A 103 -13.24 -4.30 -6.91
C ILE A 103 -12.91 -5.42 -7.91
N LYS A 104 -12.86 -5.12 -9.21
CA LYS A 104 -12.50 -6.12 -10.24
C LYS A 104 -11.12 -6.72 -10.00
N LEU A 105 -10.14 -5.89 -9.62
CA LEU A 105 -8.79 -6.35 -9.29
C LEU A 105 -8.78 -7.27 -8.07
N PHE A 106 -9.49 -6.88 -7.00
CA PHE A 106 -9.66 -7.74 -5.83
C PHE A 106 -10.33 -9.06 -6.20
N ASP A 107 -11.37 -9.02 -7.04
CA ASP A 107 -12.06 -10.22 -7.52
C ASP A 107 -11.17 -11.14 -8.33
N GLN A 108 -10.31 -10.59 -9.18
CA GLN A 108 -9.31 -11.35 -9.95
C GLN A 108 -8.25 -11.98 -9.05
N GLY A 109 -7.84 -11.27 -7.99
CA GLY A 109 -6.90 -11.79 -6.99
C GLY A 109 -7.37 -13.09 -6.32
N LYS A 110 -8.68 -13.22 -6.13
CA LYS A 110 -9.31 -14.42 -5.55
C LYS A 110 -9.29 -15.65 -6.48
N SER A 111 -8.85 -15.51 -7.72
CA SER A 111 -8.76 -16.65 -8.64
C SER A 111 -7.72 -17.66 -8.12
N PRO A 112 -8.01 -18.98 -8.14
CA PRO A 112 -7.02 -20.00 -7.78
C PRO A 112 -5.78 -19.96 -8.69
N ASP A 113 -5.96 -19.53 -9.94
CA ASP A 113 -4.90 -19.41 -10.95
C ASP A 113 -4.27 -18.01 -10.98
N PHE A 114 -4.45 -17.19 -9.94
CA PHE A 114 -3.88 -15.84 -9.90
C PHE A 114 -2.33 -15.88 -9.99
N PRO A 115 -1.71 -15.21 -10.98
CA PRO A 115 -0.27 -15.25 -11.21
C PRO A 115 0.49 -14.31 -10.26
N LEU A 116 0.51 -14.67 -8.96
CA LEU A 116 1.09 -13.85 -7.89
C LEU A 116 2.56 -13.49 -8.15
N THR A 117 3.35 -14.45 -8.61
CA THR A 117 4.80 -14.27 -8.81
C THR A 117 5.08 -13.25 -9.90
N GLU A 118 4.35 -13.34 -11.01
CA GLU A 118 4.45 -12.47 -12.18
C GLU A 118 4.02 -11.06 -11.81
N ALA A 119 2.86 -10.93 -11.15
CA ALA A 119 2.33 -9.64 -10.69
C ALA A 119 3.32 -8.90 -9.79
N LEU A 120 3.91 -9.60 -8.82
CA LEU A 120 4.88 -9.02 -7.88
C LEU A 120 6.26 -8.76 -8.53
N THR A 121 6.70 -9.62 -9.43
CA THR A 121 7.95 -9.41 -10.19
C THR A 121 7.84 -8.15 -11.04
N GLN A 122 6.71 -7.96 -11.70
CA GLN A 122 6.42 -6.77 -12.46
C GLN A 122 6.31 -5.54 -11.56
N PHE A 123 5.56 -5.62 -10.46
CA PHE A 123 5.47 -4.52 -9.48
C PHE A 123 6.86 -4.10 -8.96
N ARG A 124 7.72 -5.07 -8.65
CA ARG A 124 9.10 -4.81 -8.21
C ARG A 124 9.94 -4.14 -9.28
N LYS A 125 9.80 -4.56 -10.54
CA LYS A 125 10.47 -3.96 -11.70
C LYS A 125 10.07 -2.50 -11.87
N GLU A 126 8.77 -2.20 -11.87
CA GLU A 126 8.26 -0.83 -12.01
C GLU A 126 8.71 0.05 -10.84
N CYS A 127 8.61 -0.45 -9.60
CA CYS A 127 9.09 0.32 -8.44
C CYS A 127 10.61 0.54 -8.42
N ALA A 128 11.39 -0.21 -9.19
CA ALA A 128 12.85 -0.13 -9.23
C ALA A 128 13.47 -0.05 -7.81
N ARG A 129 14.20 1.03 -7.48
CA ARG A 129 14.83 1.27 -6.16
C ARG A 129 13.93 2.00 -5.16
N ARG A 130 12.65 2.21 -5.45
CA ARG A 130 11.71 2.97 -4.62
C ARG A 130 11.20 2.13 -3.45
N ASN A 131 12.13 1.71 -2.58
CA ASN A 131 11.87 0.76 -1.48
C ASN A 131 10.80 1.23 -0.49
N ASN A 132 10.62 2.54 -0.32
CA ASN A 132 9.54 3.08 0.53
C ASN A 132 8.14 2.76 -0.04
N LEU A 133 7.98 2.71 -1.37
CA LEU A 133 6.71 2.29 -1.98
C LEU A 133 6.47 0.80 -1.74
N ILE A 134 7.48 -0.03 -1.97
CA ILE A 134 7.37 -1.47 -1.74
C ILE A 134 7.03 -1.75 -0.27
N ARG A 135 7.64 -1.01 0.65
CA ARG A 135 7.31 -1.08 2.08
C ARG A 135 5.88 -0.61 2.36
N MET A 136 5.42 0.48 1.77
CA MET A 136 4.04 0.96 1.91
C MET A 136 3.04 -0.07 1.38
N PHE A 137 3.32 -0.67 0.22
CA PHE A 137 2.54 -1.76 -0.34
C PHE A 137 2.41 -2.92 0.66
N LEU A 138 3.53 -3.41 1.21
CA LEU A 138 3.49 -4.50 2.19
C LEU A 138 2.74 -4.09 3.47
N ASP A 139 2.92 -2.86 3.94
CA ASP A 139 2.22 -2.34 5.12
C ASP A 139 0.70 -2.31 4.92
N ILE A 140 0.21 -2.01 3.71
CA ILE A 140 -1.21 -2.12 3.35
C ILE A 140 -1.66 -3.58 3.36
N GLN A 141 -0.90 -4.50 2.75
CA GLN A 141 -1.25 -5.92 2.71
C GLN A 141 -1.31 -6.54 4.12
N VAL A 142 -0.34 -6.24 4.98
CA VAL A 142 -0.30 -6.72 6.36
C VAL A 142 -1.44 -6.13 7.18
N GLN A 143 -1.72 -4.83 7.04
CA GLN A 143 -2.89 -4.22 7.70
C GLN A 143 -4.20 -4.86 7.24
N ALA A 144 -4.30 -5.24 5.96
CA ALA A 144 -5.45 -5.93 5.40
C ALA A 144 -5.61 -7.37 5.92
N ALA A 145 -4.51 -8.09 6.14
CA ALA A 145 -4.58 -9.45 6.67
C ALA A 145 -4.94 -9.50 8.17
N PHE A 146 -4.64 -8.46 8.94
CA PHE A 146 -5.07 -8.35 10.36
C PHE A 146 -6.55 -8.00 10.56
N ALA A 147 -7.44 -8.34 9.63
CA ALA A 147 -8.81 -7.83 9.58
C ALA A 147 -9.64 -8.16 10.82
N ASP A 148 -9.43 -9.34 11.39
CA ASP A 148 -10.15 -9.85 12.57
C ASP A 148 -9.32 -9.77 13.87
N GLY A 149 -8.12 -9.18 13.81
CA GLY A 149 -7.20 -9.03 14.94
C GLY A 149 -6.15 -10.14 15.03
N THR A 150 -6.30 -11.21 14.26
CA THR A 150 -5.29 -12.27 14.09
C THR A 150 -4.81 -12.31 12.64
N LEU A 151 -3.71 -13.00 12.39
CA LEU A 151 -3.24 -13.27 11.04
C LEU A 151 -3.30 -14.78 10.87
N ASP A 152 -4.07 -15.25 9.89
CA ASP A 152 -4.18 -16.68 9.63
C ASP A 152 -2.83 -17.25 9.14
N PRO A 153 -2.43 -18.48 9.52
CA PRO A 153 -1.20 -19.09 9.04
C PRO A 153 -1.07 -19.13 7.51
N GLU A 154 -2.17 -19.34 6.78
CA GLU A 154 -2.16 -19.37 5.32
C GLU A 154 -1.93 -17.98 4.72
N GLU A 155 -2.55 -16.95 5.30
CA GLU A 155 -2.28 -15.55 4.93
C GLU A 155 -0.82 -15.16 5.25
N GLU A 156 -0.28 -15.58 6.41
CA GLU A 156 1.12 -15.35 6.76
C GLU A 156 2.07 -16.04 5.76
N ASN A 157 1.75 -17.26 5.31
CA ASN A 157 2.52 -17.96 4.30
C ASN A 157 2.56 -17.18 2.97
N VAL A 158 1.42 -16.64 2.54
CA VAL A 158 1.34 -15.79 1.33
C VAL A 158 2.15 -14.50 1.51
N LEU A 159 2.05 -13.83 2.67
CA LEU A 159 2.85 -12.64 2.99
C LEU A 159 4.36 -12.91 3.01
N LEU A 160 4.79 -14.08 3.51
CA LEU A 160 6.19 -14.49 3.49
C LEU A 160 6.67 -14.73 2.05
N LYS A 161 5.84 -15.33 1.18
CA LYS A 161 6.14 -15.47 -0.25
C LYS A 161 6.25 -14.11 -0.94
N ILE A 162 5.35 -13.18 -0.64
CA ILE A 162 5.42 -11.79 -1.12
C ILE A 162 6.76 -11.14 -0.71
N CYS A 163 7.18 -11.31 0.55
CA CYS A 163 8.45 -10.77 1.03
C CYS A 163 9.66 -11.34 0.28
N GLN A 164 9.65 -12.64 -0.03
CA GLN A 164 10.73 -13.27 -0.81
C GLN A 164 10.85 -12.63 -2.21
N ILE A 165 9.73 -12.48 -2.92
CA ILE A 165 9.72 -11.92 -4.29
C ILE A 165 10.14 -10.44 -4.28
N LEU A 166 9.66 -9.66 -3.32
CA LEU A 166 9.96 -8.23 -3.20
C LEU A 166 11.35 -7.95 -2.58
N LYS A 167 12.04 -9.00 -2.12
CA LYS A 167 13.35 -8.94 -1.44
C LYS A 167 13.28 -8.16 -0.12
N ILE A 168 12.22 -8.39 0.65
CA ILE A 168 12.03 -7.86 2.00
C ILE A 168 12.55 -8.91 3.00
N SER A 169 13.42 -8.49 3.91
CA SER A 169 13.99 -9.39 4.90
C SER A 169 12.92 -9.89 5.88
N ARG A 170 13.09 -11.09 6.43
CA ARG A 170 12.21 -11.61 7.50
C ARG A 170 12.15 -10.66 8.69
N LEU A 171 13.26 -10.04 9.06
CA LEU A 171 13.31 -9.06 10.14
C LEU A 171 12.42 -7.86 9.81
N GLU A 172 12.53 -7.29 8.62
CA GLU A 172 11.68 -6.16 8.21
C GLU A 172 10.19 -6.55 8.19
N PHE A 173 9.85 -7.75 7.71
CA PHE A 173 8.48 -8.27 7.77
C PHE A 173 7.96 -8.37 9.21
N GLN A 174 8.73 -8.95 10.13
CA GLN A 174 8.33 -9.04 11.55
C GLN A 174 8.12 -7.66 12.17
N HIS A 175 8.97 -6.68 11.84
CA HIS A 175 8.78 -5.29 12.27
C HIS A 175 7.47 -4.69 11.74
N ILE A 176 7.15 -4.86 10.46
CA ILE A 176 5.90 -4.37 9.88
C ILE A 176 4.70 -5.07 10.52
N LYS A 177 4.78 -6.39 10.76
CA LYS A 177 3.75 -7.19 11.43
C LYS A 177 3.46 -6.67 12.83
N MET A 178 4.48 -6.49 13.66
CA MET A 178 4.34 -5.95 15.02
C MET A 178 3.77 -4.53 15.01
N GLN A 179 4.23 -3.66 14.08
CA GLN A 179 3.71 -2.31 13.94
C GLN A 179 2.22 -2.30 13.58
N ALA A 180 1.78 -3.17 12.65
CA ALA A 180 0.38 -3.28 12.25
C ALA A 180 -0.50 -3.75 13.42
N GLN A 181 -0.07 -4.78 14.16
CA GLN A 181 -0.78 -5.28 15.35
C GLN A 181 -0.93 -4.19 16.42
N ALA A 182 0.16 -3.50 16.75
CA ALA A 182 0.13 -2.40 17.71
C ALA A 182 -0.80 -1.27 17.26
N GLN A 183 -0.82 -0.94 15.95
CA GLN A 183 -1.71 0.08 15.41
C GLN A 183 -3.19 -0.28 15.56
N GLN A 184 -3.56 -1.55 15.41
CA GLN A 184 -4.94 -2.01 15.61
C GLN A 184 -5.35 -1.85 17.08
N ARG A 185 -4.52 -2.34 18.01
CA ARG A 185 -4.79 -2.22 19.45
C ARG A 185 -4.88 -0.76 19.91
N PHE A 186 -4.01 0.09 19.37
CA PHE A 186 -3.99 1.52 19.68
C PHE A 186 -5.22 2.27 19.15
N HIS A 187 -5.88 1.80 18.09
CA HIS A 187 -7.13 2.42 17.58
C HIS A 187 -8.39 1.91 18.28
N GLN A 188 -8.36 0.70 18.85
CA GLN A 188 -9.50 0.13 19.56
C GLN A 188 -9.65 0.67 20.99
N GLN A 189 -8.59 1.26 21.55
CA GLN A 189 -8.67 2.04 22.79
C GLN A 189 -9.34 3.38 22.46
N GLY A 190 -10.59 3.54 22.89
CA GLY A 190 -11.42 4.74 22.67
C GLY A 190 -10.86 6.03 23.29
N PRO A 191 -11.63 7.13 23.29
CA PRO A 191 -11.15 8.46 23.67
C PRO A 191 -10.52 8.53 25.08
N PRO A 192 -9.61 9.48 25.33
CA PRO A 192 -8.58 9.43 26.39
C PRO A 192 -9.07 9.62 27.84
N HIS A 193 -10.36 9.43 28.13
CA HIS A 193 -10.96 9.80 29.42
C HIS A 193 -10.83 8.76 30.54
N SER A 194 -10.15 7.65 30.29
CA SER A 194 -9.75 6.68 31.30
C SER A 194 -8.24 6.49 31.19
N GLY A 195 -7.53 6.73 32.30
CA GLY A 195 -6.06 6.85 32.41
C GLY A 195 -5.21 6.05 31.42
N HIS A 196 -4.06 6.61 31.04
CA HIS A 196 -3.11 6.00 30.12
C HIS A 196 -2.78 4.57 30.58
N SER A 197 -3.42 3.56 29.97
CA SER A 197 -3.12 2.18 30.32
C SER A 197 -1.67 1.91 29.91
N GLN A 198 -0.92 1.16 30.72
CA GLN A 198 0.45 0.74 30.37
C GLN A 198 0.50 0.07 28.97
N ASN A 199 -0.59 -0.60 28.58
CA ASN A 199 -0.74 -1.21 27.25
C ASN A 199 -0.73 -0.17 26.12
N SER A 200 -1.31 1.02 26.31
CA SER A 200 -1.31 2.11 25.32
C SER A 200 0.11 2.63 25.04
N LEU A 201 0.92 2.74 26.09
CA LEU A 201 2.30 3.22 25.99
C LEU A 201 3.21 2.16 25.33
N ALA A 202 3.08 0.90 25.73
CA ALA A 202 3.79 -0.23 25.10
C ALA A 202 3.47 -0.34 23.59
N ASP A 203 2.20 -0.16 23.22
CA ASP A 203 1.77 -0.12 21.82
C ASP A 203 2.39 1.08 21.09
N ALA A 204 2.51 2.26 21.71
CA ALA A 204 3.16 3.41 21.08
C ALA A 204 4.65 3.16 20.76
N TYR A 205 5.40 2.53 21.68
CA TYR A 205 6.78 2.11 21.42
C TYR A 205 6.86 1.11 20.26
N SER A 206 5.93 0.16 20.23
CA SER A 206 5.81 -0.84 19.17
C SER A 206 5.45 -0.21 17.81
N VAL A 207 4.59 0.81 17.78
CA VAL A 207 4.28 1.60 16.57
C VAL A 207 5.54 2.28 16.02
N LEU A 208 6.41 2.81 16.88
CA LEU A 208 7.69 3.38 16.46
C LEU A 208 8.75 2.31 16.13
N GLY A 209 8.51 1.05 16.49
CA GLY A 209 9.39 -0.10 16.25
C GLY A 209 10.66 -0.03 17.08
N ILE A 210 10.53 0.38 18.35
CA ILE A 210 11.64 0.56 19.31
C ILE A 210 11.26 -0.02 20.67
N SER A 211 12.27 -0.28 21.51
CA SER A 211 12.07 -0.76 22.89
C SER A 211 11.55 0.36 23.81
N GLU A 212 10.81 -0.01 24.85
CA GLU A 212 10.39 0.91 25.93
C GLU A 212 11.58 1.55 26.65
N ASN A 213 12.70 0.83 26.71
CA ASN A 213 13.97 1.29 27.27
C ASN A 213 14.78 2.16 26.30
N ALA A 214 14.27 2.45 25.10
CA ALA A 214 14.97 3.27 24.13
C ALA A 214 15.27 4.67 24.70
N SER A 215 16.45 5.19 24.42
CA SER A 215 16.82 6.56 24.78
C SER A 215 15.99 7.59 24.00
N ASP A 216 15.91 8.82 24.53
CA ASP A 216 15.21 9.92 23.85
C ASP A 216 15.76 10.23 22.45
N THR A 217 17.06 9.99 22.24
CA THR A 217 17.70 10.16 20.95
C THR A 217 17.24 9.08 19.96
N GLU A 218 17.11 7.84 20.40
CA GLU A 218 16.56 6.73 19.60
C GLU A 218 15.11 6.95 19.24
N ILE A 219 14.27 7.41 20.18
CA ILE A 219 12.86 7.74 19.92
C ILE A 219 12.75 8.83 18.84
N LYS A 220 13.49 9.94 18.99
CA LYS A 220 13.52 11.03 18.00
C LYS A 220 14.04 10.56 16.64
N LYS A 221 15.01 9.64 16.61
CA LYS A 221 15.56 9.07 15.36
C LYS A 221 14.54 8.17 14.68
N ALA A 222 13.86 7.31 15.42
CA ALA A 222 12.81 6.43 14.90
C ALA A 222 11.63 7.24 14.33
N TYR A 223 11.17 8.25 15.06
CA TYR A 223 10.11 9.15 14.60
C TYR A 223 10.47 9.83 13.27
N ARG A 224 11.65 10.49 13.19
CA ARG A 224 12.10 11.16 11.95
C ARG A 224 12.25 10.20 10.77
N ARG A 225 12.78 8.99 11.02
CA ARG A 225 12.90 7.94 10.01
C ARG A 225 11.52 7.55 9.47
N LEU A 226 10.56 7.24 10.35
CA LEU A 226 9.22 6.82 9.97
C LEU A 226 8.45 7.93 9.25
N MET A 227 8.57 9.18 9.70
CA MET A 227 7.98 10.33 9.01
C MET A 227 8.55 10.50 7.61
N SER A 228 9.87 10.40 7.45
CA SER A 228 10.50 10.51 6.12
C SER A 228 10.11 9.35 5.18
N GLN A 229 9.92 8.15 5.72
CA GLN A 229 9.52 6.97 4.96
C GLN A 229 8.07 7.01 4.49
N ASN A 230 7.17 7.58 5.30
CA ASN A 230 5.72 7.53 5.08
C ASN A 230 5.10 8.88 4.67
N HIS A 231 5.89 9.93 4.48
CA HIS A 231 5.34 11.24 4.12
C HIS A 231 4.60 11.18 2.77
N PRO A 232 3.34 11.66 2.69
CA PRO A 232 2.54 11.58 1.46
C PRO A 232 3.27 12.21 0.27
N ASP A 233 3.74 13.45 0.40
CA ASP A 233 4.40 14.17 -0.70
C ASP A 233 5.64 13.45 -1.23
N LYS A 234 6.44 12.85 -0.33
CA LYS A 234 7.65 12.10 -0.71
C LYS A 234 7.31 10.78 -1.41
N LEU A 235 6.16 10.18 -1.09
CA LEU A 235 5.70 8.95 -1.71
C LEU A 235 5.05 9.24 -3.07
N VAL A 236 4.27 10.31 -3.20
CA VAL A 236 3.69 10.76 -4.48
C VAL A 236 4.78 11.12 -5.47
N ALA A 237 5.79 11.89 -5.04
CA ALA A 237 6.97 12.18 -5.86
C ALA A 237 7.75 10.92 -6.29
N LYS A 238 7.46 9.76 -5.69
CA LYS A 238 8.02 8.46 -6.06
C LYS A 238 7.02 7.59 -6.83
N GLY A 239 5.79 8.03 -7.10
CA GLY A 239 4.79 7.28 -7.84
C GLY A 239 3.79 6.53 -6.96
N LEU A 240 3.55 6.97 -5.72
CA LEU A 240 2.30 6.64 -5.05
C LEU A 240 1.13 7.33 -5.80
N PRO A 241 0.00 6.64 -6.07
CA PRO A 241 -1.18 7.28 -6.62
C PRO A 241 -1.69 8.39 -5.69
N GLU A 242 -2.23 9.47 -6.25
CA GLU A 242 -2.71 10.62 -5.48
C GLU A 242 -3.88 10.23 -4.56
N GLU A 243 -4.73 9.34 -5.04
CA GLU A 243 -5.83 8.74 -4.29
C GLU A 243 -5.34 8.06 -3.01
N MET A 244 -4.10 7.55 -3.01
CA MET A 244 -3.50 6.88 -1.86
C MET A 244 -2.74 7.81 -0.91
N MET A 245 -2.69 9.12 -1.17
CA MET A 245 -2.07 10.10 -0.27
C MET A 245 -2.69 10.07 1.13
N THR A 246 -4.00 9.87 1.20
CA THR A 246 -4.76 9.77 2.46
C THR A 246 -4.32 8.61 3.32
N VAL A 247 -3.96 7.46 2.72
CA VAL A 247 -3.41 6.30 3.43
C VAL A 247 -2.08 6.65 4.06
N ALA A 248 -1.18 7.28 3.30
CA ALA A 248 0.11 7.75 3.80
C ALA A 248 -0.07 8.82 4.92
N LYS A 249 -1.00 9.75 4.74
CA LYS A 249 -1.35 10.78 5.73
C LYS A 249 -1.89 10.17 7.03
N LYS A 250 -2.78 9.18 6.95
CA LYS A 250 -3.26 8.44 8.12
C LYS A 250 -2.09 7.76 8.82
N LYS A 251 -1.18 7.11 8.08
CA LYS A 251 0.00 6.46 8.66
C LYS A 251 0.89 7.44 9.42
N THR A 252 1.19 8.62 8.86
CA THR A 252 2.00 9.64 9.54
C THR A 252 1.31 10.21 10.78
N GLN A 253 -0.01 10.39 10.74
CA GLN A 253 -0.79 10.79 11.92
C GLN A 253 -0.71 9.74 13.04
N LYS A 254 -0.80 8.44 12.72
CA LYS A 254 -0.62 7.36 13.71
C LYS A 254 0.78 7.40 14.34
N ILE A 255 1.82 7.62 13.52
CA ILE A 255 3.20 7.73 13.98
C ILE A 255 3.39 8.95 14.91
N ALA A 256 2.81 10.10 14.56
CA ALA A 256 2.86 11.31 15.37
C ALA A 256 2.18 11.11 16.74
N LYS A 257 0.96 10.56 16.76
CA LYS A 257 0.24 10.25 18.00
C LYS A 257 1.04 9.34 18.94
N ALA A 258 1.66 8.29 18.41
CA ALA A 258 2.49 7.39 19.21
C ALA A 258 3.72 8.11 19.79
N TYR A 259 4.37 8.96 19.00
CA TYR A 259 5.49 9.77 19.45
C TYR A 259 5.10 10.76 20.55
N ASP A 260 3.96 11.44 20.39
CA ASP A 260 3.47 12.42 21.36
C ASP A 260 3.13 11.76 22.70
N LEU A 261 2.46 10.59 22.68
CA LEU A 261 2.17 9.82 23.89
C LEU A 261 3.43 9.42 24.66
N ILE A 262 4.45 8.92 23.95
CA ILE A 262 5.75 8.56 24.57
C ILE A 262 6.43 9.80 25.16
N ARG A 263 6.34 10.94 24.48
CA ARG A 263 6.93 12.18 25.00
C ARG A 263 6.21 12.69 26.23
N GLU A 264 4.89 12.60 26.28
CA GLU A 264 4.09 13.00 27.43
C GLU A 264 4.39 12.12 28.63
N SER A 265 4.46 10.79 28.44
CA SER A 265 4.75 9.86 29.53
C SER A 265 6.14 10.02 30.15
N ARG A 266 7.11 10.57 29.40
CA ARG A 266 8.50 10.80 29.87
C ARG A 266 8.74 12.19 30.48
N LYS A 267 7.78 13.10 30.35
CA LYS A 267 7.85 14.43 30.98
C LYS A 267 7.31 14.43 32.41
N ASN A 268 6.48 13.45 32.74
CA ASN A 268 5.96 13.19 34.07
C ASN A 268 6.89 12.23 34.82
#